data_AF-A0A316KN75-F1
#
_entry.id   AF-A0A316KN75-F1
#
_cell.length_a   1.000
_cell.length_b   1.000
_cell.length_c   1.000
_cell.angle_alpha   90.00
_cell.angle_beta   90.00
_cell.angle_gamma   90.00
#
_symmetry.space_group_name_H-M   'P 1'
#
loop_
_entity.id
_entity.type
_entity.pdbx_description
1 polymer ?
#
loop_
_entity_poly.entity_id
_entity_poly.type
_entity_poly.pdbx_seq_one_letter_code
_entity_poly.pdbx_strand_id
1 'polypeptide(L)'
;MTKHPILPSRNEDYGFFRTLTVCPQRDRRSAEVWTLASRLIAEAIHADSEDEMSGIRDFLDSRIGRHFADDVVGNMTGGNIGVEAAIGSAIHRWQGWRIDRKTEREHGIPVGLPYLTGWVQHFAVTAAVEDAN
;
A
#
# COMPACT_ATOMS: atom_id res chain seq x y z
N MET A 1 -10.90 -8.74 -8.82
CA MET A 1 -10.03 -8.23 -9.88
C MET A 1 -10.51 -6.84 -10.27
N THR A 2 -9.66 -5.82 -10.10
CA THR A 2 -9.95 -4.46 -10.53
C THR A 2 -9.98 -4.39 -12.05
N LYS A 3 -10.88 -3.59 -12.61
CA LYS A 3 -10.96 -3.35 -14.07
C LYS A 3 -9.91 -2.34 -14.54
N HIS A 4 -9.32 -1.60 -13.61
CA HIS A 4 -8.37 -0.52 -13.86
C HIS A 4 -6.92 -1.01 -13.87
N PRO A 5 -6.05 -0.40 -14.68
CA PRO A 5 -4.66 -0.81 -14.79
C PRO A 5 -3.90 -0.58 -13.48
N ILE A 6 -2.94 -1.47 -13.20
CA ILE A 6 -1.97 -1.23 -12.12
C ILE A 6 -0.99 -0.17 -12.60
N LEU A 7 -0.88 0.93 -11.85
CA LEU A 7 0.04 2.02 -12.17
C LEU A 7 1.46 1.66 -11.69
N PRO A 8 2.52 1.95 -12.47
CA PRO A 8 3.89 1.75 -12.02
C PRO A 8 4.25 2.74 -10.90
N SER A 9 5.27 2.40 -10.11
CA SER A 9 5.84 3.33 -9.13
C SER A 9 6.36 4.60 -9.81
N ARG A 10 6.17 5.75 -9.16
CA ARG A 10 6.78 7.04 -9.54
C ARG A 10 8.01 7.35 -8.66
N ASN A 11 8.31 6.53 -7.66
CA ASN A 11 9.39 6.74 -6.70
C ASN A 11 10.10 5.43 -6.33
N GLU A 12 10.77 4.81 -7.31
CA GLU A 12 11.46 3.53 -7.14
C GLU A 12 12.60 3.56 -6.10
N ASP A 13 13.10 4.76 -5.78
CA ASP A 13 14.16 4.97 -4.79
C ASP A 13 13.65 5.14 -3.35
N TYR A 14 12.33 5.11 -3.12
CA TYR A 14 11.74 5.20 -1.80
C TYR A 14 10.53 4.25 -1.62
N GLY A 15 9.82 4.42 -0.50
CA GLY A 15 8.55 3.74 -0.24
C GLY A 15 8.66 2.21 -0.20
N PHE A 16 7.60 1.58 -0.65
CA PHE A 16 7.50 0.13 -0.78
C PHE A 16 8.50 -0.42 -1.81
N PHE A 17 8.62 0.26 -2.96
CA PHE A 17 9.45 -0.23 -4.06
C PHE A 17 10.91 -0.37 -3.65
N ARG A 18 11.50 0.65 -3.04
CA ARG A 18 12.89 0.59 -2.58
C ARG A 18 13.09 -0.43 -1.48
N THR A 19 12.19 -0.48 -0.51
CA THR A 19 12.28 -1.38 0.65
C THR A 19 12.27 -2.84 0.20
N LEU A 20 11.39 -3.21 -0.73
CA LEU A 20 11.39 -4.55 -1.32
C LEU A 20 12.57 -4.76 -2.26
N THR A 21 13.05 -3.72 -2.96
CA THR A 21 14.20 -3.80 -3.86
C THR A 21 15.47 -4.24 -3.13
N VAL A 22 15.69 -3.75 -1.92
CA VAL A 22 16.87 -4.09 -1.11
C VAL A 22 16.68 -5.33 -0.22
N CYS A 23 15.50 -5.94 -0.22
CA CYS A 23 15.20 -7.13 0.58
C CYS A 23 15.80 -8.41 -0.05
N PRO A 24 16.74 -9.10 0.62
CA PRO A 24 17.35 -10.32 0.08
C PRO A 24 16.39 -11.51 -0.07
N GLN A 25 15.34 -11.56 0.75
CA GLN A 25 14.37 -12.67 0.80
C GLN A 25 13.32 -12.60 -0.31
N ARG A 26 13.36 -11.57 -1.15
CA ARG A 26 12.44 -11.41 -2.27
C ARG A 26 12.69 -12.51 -3.32
N ASP A 27 11.64 -13.24 -3.67
CA ASP A 27 11.67 -14.39 -4.60
C ASP A 27 11.45 -14.02 -6.07
N ARG A 28 11.13 -12.75 -6.38
CA ARG A 28 10.77 -12.28 -7.72
C ARG A 28 11.24 -10.85 -7.99
N ARG A 29 11.05 -10.29 -9.19
CA ARG A 29 11.53 -8.92 -9.49
C ARG A 29 10.72 -7.86 -8.73
N SER A 30 11.34 -6.70 -8.41
CA SER A 30 10.65 -5.61 -7.69
C SER A 30 9.36 -5.17 -8.36
N ALA A 31 9.35 -5.04 -9.69
CA ALA A 31 8.15 -4.70 -10.47
C ALA A 31 7.03 -5.76 -10.35
N GLU A 32 7.38 -7.05 -10.23
CA GLU A 32 6.41 -8.14 -10.03
C GLU A 32 5.83 -8.10 -8.61
N VAL A 33 6.65 -7.79 -7.60
CA VAL A 33 6.18 -7.59 -6.22
C VAL A 33 5.29 -6.35 -6.11
N TRP A 34 5.66 -5.25 -6.78
CA TRP A 34 4.85 -4.04 -6.88
C TRP A 34 3.47 -4.34 -7.47
N THR A 35 3.44 -5.04 -8.60
CA THR A 35 2.20 -5.43 -9.28
C THR A 35 1.33 -6.30 -8.38
N LEU A 36 1.93 -7.27 -7.69
CA LEU A 36 1.25 -8.15 -6.75
C LEU A 36 0.67 -7.38 -5.56
N ALA A 37 1.47 -6.52 -4.92
CA ALA A 37 1.04 -5.71 -3.78
C ALA A 37 -0.12 -4.78 -4.16
N SER A 38 0.01 -4.09 -5.29
CA SER A 38 -1.03 -3.20 -5.80
C SER A 38 -2.35 -3.95 -6.03
N ARG A 39 -2.30 -5.14 -6.65
CA ARG A 39 -3.49 -5.98 -6.88
C ARG A 39 -4.13 -6.41 -5.56
N LEU A 40 -3.34 -6.94 -4.63
CA LEU A 40 -3.85 -7.46 -3.36
C LEU A 40 -4.44 -6.35 -2.48
N ILE A 41 -3.82 -5.15 -2.47
CA ILE A 41 -4.37 -3.98 -1.79
C ILE A 41 -5.70 -3.59 -2.43
N ALA A 42 -5.75 -3.47 -3.76
CA ALA A 42 -6.95 -3.09 -4.47
C ALA A 42 -8.12 -4.05 -4.19
N GLU A 43 -7.85 -5.34 -4.14
CA GLU A 43 -8.84 -6.36 -3.75
C GLU A 43 -9.29 -6.21 -2.30
N ALA A 44 -8.35 -5.96 -1.37
CA ALA A 44 -8.63 -5.85 0.05
C ALA A 44 -9.41 -4.59 0.44
N ILE A 45 -9.30 -3.50 -0.34
CA ILE A 45 -10.03 -2.26 -0.11
C ILE A 45 -11.25 -2.10 -1.01
N HIS A 46 -11.51 -3.06 -1.91
CA HIS A 46 -12.56 -3.01 -2.92
C HIS A 46 -12.45 -1.82 -3.89
N ALA A 47 -11.23 -1.46 -4.30
CA ALA A 47 -11.01 -0.35 -5.24
C ALA A 47 -11.66 -0.62 -6.60
N ASP A 48 -12.40 0.36 -7.11
CA ASP A 48 -13.14 0.28 -8.37
C ASP A 48 -13.08 1.55 -9.23
N SER A 49 -12.24 2.52 -8.86
CA SER A 49 -12.02 3.77 -9.58
C SER A 49 -10.54 4.01 -9.96
N GLU A 50 -10.28 4.90 -10.93
CA GLU A 50 -8.92 5.31 -11.31
C GLU A 50 -8.23 6.09 -10.18
N ASP A 51 -8.97 6.93 -9.46
CA ASP A 51 -8.47 7.70 -8.32
C ASP A 51 -7.96 6.78 -7.20
N GLU A 52 -8.66 5.68 -6.93
CA GLU A 52 -8.19 4.69 -5.96
C GLU A 52 -6.93 3.96 -6.43
N MET A 53 -6.80 3.69 -7.74
CA MET A 53 -5.57 3.10 -8.26
C MET A 53 -4.38 4.08 -8.16
N SER A 54 -4.61 5.38 -8.38
CA SER A 54 -3.63 6.44 -8.08
C SER A 54 -3.31 6.48 -6.59
N GLY A 55 -4.32 6.41 -5.72
CA GLY A 55 -4.15 6.35 -4.27
C GLY A 55 -3.34 5.16 -3.81
N ILE A 56 -3.47 3.99 -4.43
CA ILE A 56 -2.66 2.80 -4.14
C ILE A 56 -1.18 3.04 -4.52
N ARG A 57 -0.91 3.57 -5.72
CA ARG A 57 0.46 3.90 -6.13
C ARG A 57 1.08 4.89 -5.16
N ASP A 58 0.38 5.99 -4.89
CA ASP A 58 0.92 7.09 -4.10
C ASP A 58 1.08 6.68 -2.62
N PHE A 59 0.17 5.84 -2.11
CA PHE A 59 0.35 5.16 -0.83
C PHE A 59 1.63 4.32 -0.80
N LEU A 60 1.85 3.45 -1.79
CA LEU A 60 3.02 2.57 -1.84
C LEU A 60 4.33 3.37 -2.00
N ASP A 61 4.32 4.47 -2.74
CA ASP A 61 5.47 5.36 -2.92
C ASP A 61 5.74 6.27 -1.70
N SER A 62 4.79 6.35 -0.76
CA SER A 62 4.88 7.22 0.41
C SER A 62 5.75 6.66 1.55
N ARG A 63 5.99 7.50 2.57
CA ARG A 63 6.53 7.08 3.87
C ARG A 63 5.67 6.00 4.54
N ILE A 64 4.35 6.03 4.37
CA ILE A 64 3.46 5.02 4.94
C ILE A 64 3.61 3.69 4.19
N GLY A 65 3.78 3.74 2.87
CA GLY A 65 4.12 2.58 2.05
C GLY A 65 5.45 1.92 2.46
N ARG A 66 6.44 2.71 2.88
CA ARG A 66 7.68 2.19 3.49
C ARG A 66 7.40 1.41 4.78
N HIS A 67 6.56 1.93 5.67
CA HIS A 67 6.19 1.21 6.92
C HIS A 67 5.42 -0.08 6.63
N PHE A 68 4.53 -0.05 5.63
CA PHE A 68 3.86 -1.26 5.16
C PHE A 68 4.87 -2.28 4.62
N ALA A 69 5.87 -1.83 3.86
CA ALA A 69 6.94 -2.69 3.36
C ALA A 69 7.81 -3.29 4.47
N ASP A 70 8.12 -2.51 5.52
CA ASP A 70 8.86 -2.99 6.68
C ASP A 70 8.10 -4.16 7.35
N ASP A 71 6.77 -4.08 7.48
CA ASP A 71 5.93 -5.19 7.98
C ASP A 71 5.94 -6.42 7.04
N VAL A 72 5.91 -6.21 5.71
CA VAL A 72 6.02 -7.30 4.72
C VAL A 72 7.38 -8.00 4.82
N VAL A 73 8.47 -7.24 4.92
CA VAL A 73 9.84 -7.78 5.11
C VAL A 73 9.95 -8.51 6.45
N GLY A 74 9.36 -7.97 7.52
CA GLY A 74 9.27 -8.63 8.82
C GLY A 74 8.57 -9.99 8.75
N ASN A 75 7.45 -10.07 8.02
CA ASN A 75 6.72 -11.32 7.81
C ASN A 75 7.55 -12.35 7.02
N MET A 76 8.26 -11.93 5.96
CA MET A 76 9.13 -12.84 5.19
C MET A 76 10.29 -13.37 6.04
N THR A 77 10.97 -12.49 6.78
CA THR A 77 12.16 -12.84 7.55
C THR A 77 11.85 -13.62 8.83
N GLY A 78 10.79 -13.24 9.56
CA GLY A 78 10.41 -13.88 10.81
C GLY A 78 9.51 -15.11 10.65
N GLY A 79 8.71 -15.16 9.58
CA GLY A 79 7.78 -16.25 9.30
C GLY A 79 8.28 -17.28 8.29
N ASN A 80 9.36 -16.98 7.55
CA ASN A 80 9.86 -17.78 6.42
C ASN A 80 8.75 -18.12 5.41
N ILE A 81 7.86 -17.16 5.15
CA ILE A 81 6.76 -17.27 4.19
C ILE A 81 7.11 -16.50 2.90
N GLY A 82 6.58 -16.96 1.77
CA GLY A 82 6.79 -16.32 0.47
C GLY A 82 6.17 -14.91 0.40
N VAL A 83 6.62 -14.11 -0.56
CA VAL A 83 6.26 -12.67 -0.67
C VAL A 83 4.76 -12.43 -0.74
N GLU A 84 4.01 -13.29 -1.44
CA GLU A 84 2.56 -13.17 -1.57
C GLU A 84 1.85 -13.35 -0.22
N ALA A 85 2.24 -14.39 0.53
CA ALA A 85 1.69 -14.63 1.86
C ALA A 85 2.11 -13.54 2.86
N ALA A 86 3.32 -12.99 2.72
CA ALA A 86 3.79 -11.88 3.55
C ALA A 86 3.01 -10.58 3.30
N ILE A 87 2.74 -10.25 2.02
CA ILE A 87 1.88 -9.13 1.64
C ILE A 87 0.46 -9.35 2.17
N GLY A 88 -0.13 -10.53 1.96
CA GLY A 88 -1.46 -10.85 2.48
C GLY A 88 -1.57 -10.71 4.00
N SER A 89 -0.54 -11.16 4.72
CA SER A 89 -0.47 -11.04 6.18
C SER A 89 -0.37 -9.58 6.65
N ALA A 90 0.43 -8.75 5.97
CA ALA A 90 0.52 -7.32 6.25
C ALA A 90 -0.81 -6.61 5.95
N ILE A 91 -1.44 -6.90 4.82
CA ILE A 91 -2.77 -6.36 4.46
C ILE A 91 -3.80 -6.72 5.53
N HIS A 92 -3.88 -7.99 5.94
CA HIS A 92 -4.83 -8.42 6.95
C HIS A 92 -4.62 -7.69 8.29
N ARG A 93 -3.36 -7.54 8.71
CA ARG A 93 -2.99 -6.79 9.92
C ARG A 93 -3.41 -5.33 9.82
N TRP A 94 -3.11 -4.67 8.71
CA TRP A 94 -3.42 -3.25 8.50
C TRP A 94 -4.93 -3.00 8.33
N GLN A 95 -5.69 -3.94 7.77
CA GLN A 95 -7.15 -3.88 7.75
C GLN A 95 -7.77 -4.12 9.13
N GLY A 96 -7.08 -4.85 10.02
CA GLY A 96 -7.52 -5.05 11.40
C GLY A 96 -7.32 -3.83 12.31
N TRP A 97 -6.35 -2.97 11.99
CA TRP A 97 -6.11 -1.72 12.70
C TRP A 97 -7.14 -0.64 12.34
N ARG A 98 -7.29 0.35 13.22
CA ARG A 98 -8.24 1.45 13.08
C ARG A 98 -7.53 2.78 13.13
N ILE A 99 -7.95 3.69 12.25
CA ILE A 99 -7.54 5.10 12.31
C ILE A 99 -7.97 5.68 13.65
N ASP A 100 -7.01 6.27 14.38
CA ASP A 100 -7.23 6.90 15.67
C ASP A 100 -7.47 8.41 15.53
N ARG A 101 -7.88 9.06 16.63
CA ARG A 101 -8.14 10.52 16.66
C ARG A 101 -6.89 11.35 16.34
N LYS A 102 -5.70 10.82 16.62
CA LYS A 102 -4.46 11.52 16.33
C LYS A 102 -4.26 11.62 14.80
N THR A 103 -4.42 10.49 14.12
CA THR A 103 -4.29 10.39 12.66
C THR A 103 -5.35 11.24 11.95
N GLU A 104 -6.60 11.24 12.44
CA GLU A 104 -7.65 12.13 11.93
C GLU A 104 -7.25 13.60 12.02
N ARG A 105 -6.76 14.05 13.18
CA ARG A 105 -6.36 15.45 13.36
C ARG A 105 -5.17 15.84 12.48
N GLU A 106 -4.23 14.92 12.27
CA GLU A 106 -3.00 15.20 11.53
C GLU A 106 -3.18 15.11 10.00
N HIS A 107 -4.09 14.25 9.52
CA HIS A 107 -4.21 13.92 8.10
C HIS A 107 -5.64 14.05 7.53
N GLY A 108 -6.64 14.33 8.37
CA GLY A 108 -8.04 14.41 7.96
C GLY A 108 -8.70 13.05 7.65
N ILE A 109 -8.04 11.93 8.00
CA ILE A 109 -8.56 10.59 7.73
C ILE A 109 -9.61 10.22 8.78
N PRO A 110 -10.84 9.82 8.40
CA PRO A 110 -11.90 9.53 9.36
C PRO A 110 -11.55 8.44 10.38
N VAL A 111 -11.83 8.69 11.66
CA VAL A 111 -11.65 7.72 12.76
C VAL A 111 -12.47 6.46 12.53
N GLY A 112 -11.90 5.30 12.90
CA GLY A 112 -12.59 4.02 12.86
C GLY A 112 -12.54 3.31 11.51
N LEU A 113 -12.07 3.98 10.44
CA LEU A 113 -11.75 3.29 9.19
C LEU A 113 -10.64 2.25 9.41
N PRO A 114 -10.66 1.14 8.66
CA PRO A 114 -9.50 0.27 8.55
C PRO A 114 -8.26 1.10 8.18
N TYR A 115 -7.11 0.80 8.79
CA TYR A 115 -5.92 1.65 8.65
C TYR A 115 -5.41 1.69 7.19
N LEU A 116 -5.35 0.54 6.52
CA LEU A 116 -4.98 0.48 5.09
C LEU A 116 -5.96 1.26 4.21
N THR A 117 -7.26 1.00 4.34
CA THR A 117 -8.31 1.71 3.58
C THR A 117 -8.23 3.22 3.77
N GLY A 118 -8.10 3.69 5.02
CA GLY A 118 -8.04 5.11 5.33
C GLY A 118 -6.85 5.82 4.66
N TRP A 119 -5.67 5.20 4.70
CA TRP A 119 -4.50 5.77 4.04
C TRP A 119 -4.61 5.78 2.52
N VAL A 120 -5.05 4.68 1.90
CA VAL A 120 -5.19 4.63 0.44
C VAL A 120 -6.21 5.65 -0.05
N GLN A 121 -7.35 5.81 0.64
CA GLN A 121 -8.37 6.80 0.29
C GLN A 121 -7.86 8.24 0.47
N HIS A 122 -7.06 8.50 1.50
CA HIS A 122 -6.42 9.81 1.68
C HIS A 122 -5.53 10.19 0.48
N PHE A 123 -4.72 9.25 -0.01
CA PHE A 123 -3.90 9.47 -1.18
C PHE A 123 -4.74 9.59 -2.47
N ALA A 124 -5.82 8.82 -2.60
CA ALA A 124 -6.73 8.94 -3.75
C ALA A 124 -7.34 10.36 -3.86
N VAL A 125 -7.81 10.92 -2.75
CA VAL A 125 -8.34 12.29 -2.71
C VAL A 125 -7.25 13.32 -3.01
N THR A 126 -6.04 13.14 -2.47
CA THR A 126 -4.92 14.06 -2.71
C THR A 126 -4.52 14.06 -4.19
N ALA A 127 -4.42 12.89 -4.81
CA ALA A 127 -4.10 12.75 -6.22
C ALA A 127 -5.15 13.41 -7.14
N ALA A 128 -6.44 13.20 -6.84
CA ALA A 128 -7.53 13.81 -7.62
C ALA A 128 -7.51 15.36 -7.56
N VAL A 129 -7.09 15.95 -6.44
CA VAL A 129 -6.95 17.41 -6.30
C VAL A 129 -5.74 17.93 -7.08
N GLU A 130 -4.62 17.19 -7.12
CA GLU A 130 -3.44 17.54 -7.90
C GLU A 130 -3.71 17.52 -9.41
N ASP A 131 -4.48 16.54 -9.90
CA ASP A 131 -4.82 16.43 -11.32
C ASP A 131 -5.86 17.47 -11.79
N ALA A 132 -6.57 18.12 -10.87
CA ALA A 132 -7.61 19.11 -11.17
C ALA A 132 -7.10 20.57 -11.30
N ASN A 133 -5.79 20.81 -11.09
CA ASN A 133 -5.19 22.14 -11.01
C ASN A 133 -4.02 22.32 -12.00
#